data_AF-A0A553MWY6-F1
#
_entry.id   AF-A0A553MWY6-F1
#
_cell.length_a   1.000
_cell.length_b   1.000
_cell.length_c   1.000
_cell.angle_alpha   90.00
_cell.angle_beta   90.00
_cell.angle_gamma   90.00
#
_symmetry.space_group_name_H-M   'P 1'
#
loop_
_entity.id
_entity.type
_entity.pdbx_description
1 polymer ?
#
loop_
_entity_poly.entity_id
_entity_poly.type
_entity_poly.pdbx_seq_one_letter_code
_entity_poly.pdbx_strand_id
1 'polypeptide(L)' 'MKIKWVDNTHALGIFSDICAATRALSINHTLLKTRSLLDGSDKAKWKASRNAEFMLPVKERPHTDTAVAHRMVSRALGL' A
#
# COMPACT_ATOMS: atom_id res chain seq x y z
N MET A 1 -6.70 -6.54 2.24
CA MET A 1 -7.07 -5.45 1.31
C MET A 1 -6.79 -4.11 1.99
N LYS A 2 -6.11 -3.18 1.33
CA LYS A 2 -5.82 -1.85 1.88
C LYS A 2 -6.51 -0.80 1.02
N ILE A 3 -7.23 0.13 1.64
CA ILE A 3 -7.92 1.22 0.94
C ILE A 3 -7.14 2.51 1.16
N LYS A 4 -6.90 3.27 0.08
CA LYS A 4 -6.34 4.62 0.16
C LYS A 4 -7.28 5.63 -0.47
N TRP A 5 -7.68 6.63 0.30
CA TRP A 5 -8.47 7.75 -0.21
C TRP A 5 -7.63 8.67 -1.11
N VAL A 6 -8.22 9.03 -2.25
CA VAL A 6 -7.65 10.01 -3.18
C VAL A 6 -8.24 11.37 -2.89
N ASP A 7 -9.56 11.43 -2.73
CA ASP A 7 -10.37 12.60 -2.35
C ASP A 7 -11.62 12.13 -1.59
N ASN A 8 -12.63 13.00 -1.43
CA ASN A 8 -13.85 12.69 -0.66
C ASN A 8 -14.80 11.71 -1.37
N THR A 9 -14.58 11.43 -2.67
CA THR A 9 -15.49 10.62 -3.49
C THR A 9 -14.80 9.45 -4.18
N HIS A 10 -13.47 9.40 -4.18
CA HIS A 10 -12.65 8.38 -4.82
C HIS A 10 -11.68 7.75 -3.84
N ALA A 11 -11.61 6.42 -3.92
CA ALA A 11 -10.63 5.62 -3.20
C ALA A 11 -9.98 4.59 -4.13
N LEU A 12 -8.74 4.22 -3.80
CA LEU A 12 -7.98 3.17 -4.45
C LEU A 12 -8.00 1.92 -3.56
N GLY A 13 -8.45 0.80 -4.13
CA GLY A 13 -8.34 -0.52 -3.51
C GLY A 13 -7.02 -1.19 -3.90
N ILE A 14 -6.23 -1.59 -2.90
CA ILE A 14 -4.95 -2.28 -3.06
C ILE A 14 -5.15 -3.74 -2.67
N PHE A 15 -4.84 -4.62 -3.62
CA PHE A 15 -4.98 -6.06 -3.49
C PHE A 15 -3.62 -6.72 -3.64
N SER A 16 -3.39 -7.78 -2.89
CA SER A 16 -2.20 -8.62 -2.96
C SER A 16 -2.27 -9.68 -4.07
N ASP A 17 -3.45 -9.85 -4.67
CA ASP A 17 -3.73 -10.87 -5.68
C ASP A 17 -4.66 -10.28 -6.77
N ILE A 18 -4.36 -10.62 -8.02
CA ILE A 18 -5.16 -10.25 -9.19
C ILE A 18 -6.57 -10.85 -9.14
N CYS A 19 -6.75 -12.08 -8.65
CA CYS A 19 -8.06 -12.72 -8.51
C CYS A 19 -8.96 -11.96 -7.53
N ALA A 20 -8.38 -11.41 -6.46
CA ALA A 20 -9.12 -10.56 -5.53
C ALA A 20 -9.47 -9.20 -6.16
N ALA A 21 -8.56 -8.61 -6.93
CA ALA A 21 -8.81 -7.36 -7.64
C ALA A 21 -9.92 -7.50 -8.70
N THR A 22 -9.89 -8.56 -9.50
CA THR A 22 -10.91 -8.83 -10.52
C THR A 22 -12.28 -9.04 -9.88
N ARG A 23 -12.36 -9.84 -8.80
CA ARG A 23 -13.61 -10.00 -8.05
C ARG A 23 -14.16 -8.67 -7.54
N ALA A 24 -13.29 -7.80 -7.02
CA ALA A 24 -13.71 -6.49 -6.56
C ALA A 24 -14.22 -5.60 -7.71
N LEU A 25 -13.61 -5.67 -8.90
CA LEU A 25 -14.08 -4.97 -10.08
C LEU A 25 -15.45 -5.46 -10.55
N SER A 26 -15.75 -6.75 -10.38
CA SER A 26 -17.06 -7.33 -10.73
C SER A 26 -18.19 -6.96 -9.77
N ILE A 27 -17.91 -6.34 -8.62
CA ILE A 27 -18.94 -5.92 -7.67
C ILE A 27 -19.69 -4.72 -8.25
N ASN A 28 -20.97 -4.93 -8.57
CA ASN A 28 -21.89 -3.86 -8.92
C ASN A 28 -22.68 -3.44 -7.68
N HIS A 29 -22.45 -2.22 -7.21
CA HIS A 29 -23.17 -1.64 -6.08
C HIS A 29 -23.85 -0.35 -6.51
N THR A 30 -25.08 -0.12 -6.05
CA THR A 30 -25.89 1.05 -6.48
C THR A 30 -25.26 2.39 -6.11
N LEU A 31 -24.54 2.43 -4.98
CA LEU A 31 -23.88 3.63 -4.45
C LEU A 31 -22.39 3.73 -4.81
N LEU A 32 -21.79 2.71 -5.43
CA LEU A 32 -20.34 2.65 -5.62
C LEU A 32 -20.00 2.07 -6.99
N LYS A 33 -19.25 2.84 -7.78
CA LYS A 33 -18.74 2.43 -9.08
C LYS A 33 -17.30 1.93 -8.96
N THR A 34 -17.12 0.64 -9.19
CA THR A 34 -15.80 0.02 -9.33
C THR A 34 -15.29 0.20 -10.76
N ARG A 35 -14.00 0.46 -10.91
CA ARG A 35 -13.36 0.62 -12.22
C ARG A 35 -11.87 0.33 -12.13
N SER A 36 -11.29 -0.08 -13.26
CA SER A 36 -9.84 -0.28 -13.35
C SER A 36 -9.10 1.04 -13.14
N LEU A 37 -7.84 0.96 -12.71
CA LEU A 37 -7.00 2.14 -12.49
C LEU A 37 -6.83 2.97 -13.78
N LEU A 38 -6.84 2.30 -14.94
CA LEU A 38 -6.74 2.94 -16.26
C LEU A 38 -7.92 3.88 -16.55
N ASP A 39 -9.11 3.55 -16.03
CA ASP A 39 -10.34 4.34 -16.17
C ASP A 39 -10.60 5.25 -14.96
N GLY A 40 -9.64 5.29 -14.03
CA GLY A 40 -9.67 6.17 -12.87
C GLY A 40 -9.40 7.64 -13.24
N SER A 41 -9.66 8.53 -12.29
CA SER A 41 -9.34 9.96 -12.43
C SER A 41 -7.83 10.20 -12.50
N ASP A 42 -7.40 11.32 -13.07
CA ASP A 42 -5.97 11.67 -13.17
C ASP A 42 -5.31 11.75 -11.79
N LYS A 43 -6.04 12.23 -10.78
CA LYS A 43 -5.59 12.24 -9.38
C LYS A 43 -5.36 10.82 -8.85
N ALA A 44 -6.24 9.88 -9.18
CA ALA A 44 -6.11 8.48 -8.78
C ALA A 44 -4.90 7.83 -9.46
N LYS A 45 -4.72 8.05 -10.77
CA LYS A 45 -3.57 7.56 -11.54
C LYS A 45 -2.25 8.10 -11.00
N TRP A 46 -2.18 9.41 -10.76
CA TRP A 46 -0.99 10.06 -10.22
C TRP A 46 -0.67 9.54 -8.81
N LYS A 47 -1.69 9.41 -7.95
CA LYS A 47 -1.49 8.89 -6.58
C LYS A 47 -1.05 7.44 -6.57
N ALA A 48 -1.56 6.60 -7.47
CA ALA A 48 -1.12 5.21 -7.63
C ALA A 48 0.33 5.14 -8.12
N SER A 49 0.69 5.89 -9.15
CA SER A 49 2.06 5.94 -9.68
C SER A 49 3.06 6.38 -8.61
N ARG A 50 2.76 7.44 -7.86
CA ARG A 50 3.67 8.00 -6.86
C ARG A 50 3.75 7.18 -5.57
N ASN A 51 2.74 6.37 -5.28
CA ASN A 51 2.72 5.48 -4.11
C ASN A 51 3.10 4.04 -4.44
N ALA A 52 3.58 3.73 -5.65
CA ALA A 52 3.92 2.35 -6.03
C ALA A 52 4.79 1.66 -4.95
N GLU A 53 5.75 2.38 -4.36
CA GLU A 53 6.61 1.89 -3.28
C GLU A 53 5.91 1.71 -1.91
N PHE A 54 4.87 2.49 -1.62
CA PHE A 54 4.07 2.41 -0.38
C PHE A 54 2.84 1.50 -0.50
N MET A 55 2.58 1.00 -1.71
CA MET A 55 1.53 0.04 -2.04
C MET A 55 2.08 -1.39 -2.08
N LEU A 56 3.40 -1.56 -2.00
CA LEU A 56 4.02 -2.86 -1.77
C LEU A 56 3.53 -3.43 -0.43
N PRO A 57 3.32 -4.77 -0.34
CA PRO A 57 3.18 -5.44 0.94
C PRO A 57 4.28 -4.95 1.88
N VAL A 58 3.94 -4.72 3.16
CA VAL A 58 4.89 -4.19 4.16
C VAL A 58 6.22 -4.90 3.98
N LYS A 59 7.25 -4.16 3.57
CA LYS A 59 8.62 -4.69 3.54
C LYS A 59 8.86 -5.18 4.96
N GLU A 60 9.12 -6.47 5.09
CA GLU A 60 9.36 -7.11 6.38
C GLU A 60 10.37 -6.26 7.14
N ARG A 61 10.10 -5.98 8.43
CA ARG A 61 11.06 -5.20 9.21
C ARG A 61 12.40 -5.91 9.09
N PRO A 62 13.50 -5.18 8.80
CA PRO A 62 14.80 -5.80 8.79
C PRO A 62 14.96 -6.59 10.09
N HIS A 63 15.34 -7.86 9.95
CA HIS A 63 15.44 -8.77 11.08
C HIS A 63 16.29 -8.10 12.15
N THR A 64 15.70 -7.85 13.32
CA THR A 64 16.37 -7.09 14.37
C THR A 64 17.29 -8.06 15.10
N ASP A 65 18.59 -7.99 14.84
CA ASP A 65 19.59 -8.82 15.49
C ASP A 65 20.01 -8.17 16.82
N THR A 66 19.86 -8.92 17.91
CA THR A 66 20.23 -8.50 19.27
C THR A 66 21.71 -8.16 19.37
N ALA A 67 22.59 -8.87 18.63
CA ALA A 67 24.02 -8.60 18.60
C ALA A 67 24.33 -7.24 17.95
N VAL A 68 23.62 -6.90 16.86
CA VAL A 68 23.75 -5.61 16.19
C VAL A 68 23.25 -4.48 17.09
N ALA A 69 22.11 -4.67 17.75
CA ALA A 69 21.57 -3.69 18.70
C ALA A 69 22.55 -3.44 19.86
N HIS A 70 23.09 -4.50 20.47
CA HIS A 70 24.12 -4.39 21.50
C HIS A 70 25.35 -3.63 20.99
N ARG A 71 25.87 -3.98 19.80
CA ARG A 71 27.03 -3.29 19.23
C ARG A 71 26.78 -1.80 18.98
N MET A 72 25.57 -1.44 18.53
CA MET A 72 25.20 -0.03 18.30
C MET A 72 25.15 0.74 19.61
N VAL A 73 24.57 0.15 20.67
CA VAL A 73 24.48 0.76 22.00
C VAL A 73 25.86 0.89 22.64
N SER A 74 26.67 -0.17 22.65
CA SER A 74 28.03 -0.12 23.20
C SER A 74 28.88 0.96 22.52
N ARG A 75 28.84 1.06 21.19
CA ARG A 75 29.51 2.15 20.45
C ARG A 75 29.03 3.55 20.86
N ALA A 76 27.72 3.73 21.04
CA ALA A 76 27.16 5.02 21.44
C ALA A 76 27.50 5.39 22.89
N LEU A 77 27.69 4.38 23.76
CA LEU A 77 28.06 4.56 25.17
C LEU A 77 29.58 4.56 25.40
N GLY A 78 30.39 4.23 24.38
CA GLY A 78 31.85 4.13 24.50
C GLY A 78 32.35 2.91 25.28
N LEU A 79 31.55 1.83 25.30
CA LEU A 79 31.84 0.55 25.96
C LEU A 79 32.47 -0.47 25.00
#